data_AF-A0A8T0AKD0-F1
#
_entry.id   AF-A0A8T0AKD0-F1
#
_cell.length_a   1.000
_cell.length_b   1.000
_cell.length_c   1.000
_cell.angle_alpha   90.00
_cell.angle_beta   90.00
_cell.angle_gamma   90.00
#
_symmetry.space_group_name_H-M   'P 1'
#
loop_
_entity.id
_entity.type
_entity.pdbx_description
1 polymer ?
#
loop_
_entity_poly.entity_id
_entity_poly.type
_entity_poly.pdbx_seq_one_letter_code
_entity_poly.pdbx_strand_id
1 'polypeptide(L)'
;MMAEHQLNASLMIENEKLRCEVEDLKTLQSVVKENLELRSRLDSFSFTNQTLMEKSEMNAGKKPSFQYGDSVLEESSFRAGLITPHHTSSPLKSTQRRSAHPDTLSSVTFSSCNALEGPERLLGEIAFQLERRILSHVFYKQTRLYGFTVQNLQDKILQVSTHPLTGQVDKSYRSELTERYIDIMDRLATLGYNMSLHPPFSEFIINTYGILKNRPDTHTAQENDYNNLVVLQGVMVETAPSALLKDLLVLLSCLCYLSEKDGKSLILW
;
A
#
# COMPACT_ATOMS: atom_id res chain seq x y z
N MET A 1 -66.57 1.38 -4.53
CA MET A 1 -66.14 1.47 -5.95
C MET A 1 -64.87 2.30 -6.14
N MET A 2 -64.83 3.62 -5.84
CA MET A 2 -63.61 4.42 -6.08
C MET A 2 -62.40 4.05 -5.20
N ALA A 3 -62.61 3.76 -3.91
CA ALA A 3 -61.52 3.39 -2.98
C ALA A 3 -60.86 2.04 -3.32
N GLU A 4 -61.65 1.09 -3.81
CA GLU A 4 -61.18 -0.24 -4.22
C GLU A 4 -60.36 -0.17 -5.53
N HIS A 5 -60.76 0.72 -6.44
CA HIS A 5 -60.01 0.99 -7.66
C HIS A 5 -58.65 1.65 -7.39
N GLN A 6 -58.57 2.50 -6.36
CA GLN A 6 -57.34 3.17 -5.95
C GLN A 6 -56.39 2.22 -5.22
N LEU A 7 -56.90 1.29 -4.40
CA LEU A 7 -56.12 0.23 -3.77
C LEU A 7 -55.52 -0.73 -4.80
N ASN A 8 -56.32 -1.15 -5.79
CA ASN A 8 -55.82 -2.01 -6.88
C ASN A 8 -54.76 -1.31 -7.73
N ALA A 9 -54.90 -0.01 -7.99
CA ALA A 9 -53.88 0.75 -8.70
C ALA A 9 -52.57 0.84 -7.90
N SER A 10 -52.65 1.05 -6.58
CA SER A 10 -51.46 1.07 -5.71
C SER A 10 -50.75 -0.29 -5.67
N LEU A 11 -51.51 -1.39 -5.56
CA LEU A 11 -50.96 -2.75 -5.58
C LEU A 11 -50.29 -3.10 -6.90
N MET A 12 -50.81 -2.61 -8.03
CA MET A 12 -50.19 -2.81 -9.35
C MET A 12 -48.84 -2.09 -9.46
N ILE A 13 -48.74 -0.87 -8.94
CA ILE A 13 -47.48 -0.10 -8.93
C ILE A 13 -46.44 -0.79 -8.04
N GLU A 14 -46.86 -1.27 -6.87
CA GLU A 14 -45.98 -1.98 -5.95
C GLU A 14 -45.49 -3.32 -6.53
N ASN A 15 -46.36 -4.08 -7.18
CA ASN A 15 -45.96 -5.30 -7.87
C ASN A 15 -44.96 -5.02 -9.00
N GLU A 16 -45.16 -3.96 -9.78
CA GLU A 16 -44.21 -3.62 -10.84
C GLU A 16 -42.85 -3.18 -10.28
N LYS A 17 -42.84 -2.44 -9.17
CA LYS A 17 -41.62 -2.10 -8.44
C LYS A 17 -40.88 -3.35 -7.95
N LEU A 18 -41.59 -4.29 -7.33
CA LEU A 18 -41.02 -5.55 -6.85
C LEU A 18 -40.48 -6.40 -8.00
N ARG A 19 -41.14 -6.40 -9.17
CA ARG A 19 -40.64 -7.08 -10.36
C ARG A 19 -39.31 -6.48 -10.83
N CYS A 20 -39.19 -5.15 -10.87
CA CYS A 20 -37.92 -4.50 -11.21
C CYS A 20 -36.81 -4.86 -10.21
N GLU A 21 -37.10 -4.83 -8.91
CA GLU A 21 -36.13 -5.17 -7.87
C GLU A 21 -35.66 -6.64 -7.96
N VAL A 22 -36.56 -7.56 -8.30
CA VAL A 22 -36.21 -8.97 -8.55
C VAL A 22 -35.30 -9.11 -9.76
N GLU A 23 -35.53 -8.35 -10.83
CA GLU A 23 -34.64 -8.37 -12.00
C GLU A 23 -33.26 -7.79 -11.66
N ASP A 24 -33.20 -6.67 -10.92
CA ASP A 24 -31.93 -6.10 -10.45
C ASP A 24 -31.16 -7.11 -9.58
N LEU A 25 -31.83 -7.79 -8.66
CA LEU A 25 -31.22 -8.83 -7.82
C LEU A 25 -30.69 -10.02 -8.64
N LYS A 26 -31.39 -10.42 -9.71
CA LYS A 26 -30.88 -11.46 -10.62
C LYS A 26 -29.63 -11.01 -11.35
N THR A 27 -29.56 -9.75 -11.79
CA THR A 27 -28.34 -9.21 -12.42
C THR A 27 -27.17 -9.22 -11.43
N LEU A 28 -27.40 -8.79 -10.19
CA LEU A 28 -26.38 -8.82 -9.14
C LEU A 28 -25.92 -10.24 -8.83
N GLN A 29 -26.85 -11.20 -8.73
CA GLN A 29 -26.51 -12.61 -8.52
C GLN A 29 -25.65 -13.16 -9.67
N SER A 30 -25.95 -12.79 -10.93
CA SER A 30 -25.13 -13.17 -12.08
C SER A 30 -23.71 -12.63 -11.96
N VAL A 31 -23.55 -11.35 -11.63
CA VAL A 31 -22.24 -10.70 -11.45
C VAL A 31 -21.45 -11.31 -10.30
N VAL A 32 -22.11 -11.65 -9.19
CA VAL A 32 -21.47 -12.32 -8.04
C VAL A 32 -21.00 -13.73 -8.43
N LYS A 33 -21.82 -14.47 -9.18
CA LYS A 33 -21.47 -15.81 -9.67
C LYS A 33 -20.27 -15.76 -10.63
N GLU A 34 -20.24 -14.80 -11.54
CA GLU A 34 -19.11 -14.58 -12.45
C GLU A 34 -17.84 -14.21 -11.69
N ASN A 35 -17.93 -13.31 -10.71
CA ASN A 35 -16.80 -12.96 -9.83
C ASN A 35 -16.26 -14.18 -9.07
N LEU A 36 -17.14 -15.05 -8.59
CA LEU A 36 -16.75 -16.29 -7.92
C LEU A 36 -16.02 -17.24 -8.88
N GLU A 37 -16.52 -17.39 -10.11
CA GLU A 37 -15.87 -18.21 -11.13
C GLU A 37 -14.50 -17.66 -11.53
N LEU A 38 -14.37 -16.34 -11.71
CA LEU A 38 -13.10 -15.69 -12.00
C LEU A 38 -12.06 -15.92 -10.88
N ARG A 39 -12.50 -15.86 -9.61
CA ARG A 39 -11.65 -16.18 -8.45
C ARG A 39 -11.22 -17.65 -8.46
N SER A 40 -12.13 -18.60 -8.68
CA SER A 40 -11.78 -20.02 -8.78
C SER A 40 -10.84 -20.33 -9.95
N ARG A 41 -10.95 -19.61 -11.08
CA ARG A 41 -9.99 -19.72 -12.18
C ARG A 41 -8.62 -19.21 -11.78
N LEU A 42 -8.52 -18.08 -11.10
CA LEU A 42 -7.25 -17.53 -10.61
C LEU A 42 -6.55 -18.50 -9.64
N ASP A 43 -7.30 -19.11 -8.73
CA ASP A 43 -6.79 -20.12 -7.80
C ASP A 43 -6.30 -21.38 -8.54
N SER A 44 -7.00 -21.78 -9.60
CA SER A 44 -6.60 -22.91 -10.46
C SER A 44 -5.32 -22.63 -11.25
N PHE A 45 -5.13 -21.39 -11.74
CA PHE A 45 -3.88 -20.96 -12.38
C PHE A 45 -2.71 -20.94 -11.39
N SER A 46 -2.96 -20.55 -10.13
CA SER A 46 -1.96 -20.60 -9.05
C SER A 46 -1.50 -22.04 -8.78
N PHE A 47 -2.44 -23.00 -8.66
CA PHE A 47 -2.13 -24.43 -8.48
C PHE A 47 -1.40 -25.08 -9.66
N THR A 48 -1.73 -24.66 -10.89
CA THR A 48 -1.10 -25.19 -12.11
C THR A 48 0.36 -24.74 -12.21
N ASN A 49 0.66 -23.50 -11.81
CA ASN A 49 2.03 -22.97 -11.76
C ASN A 49 2.87 -23.66 -10.67
N GLN A 50 2.27 -24.03 -9.53
CA GLN A 50 2.93 -24.79 -8.47
C GLN A 50 3.28 -26.23 -8.90
N THR A 51 2.40 -26.88 -9.68
CA THR A 51 2.62 -28.25 -10.17
C THR A 51 3.65 -28.33 -11.32
N LEU A 52 3.83 -27.25 -12.09
CA LEU A 52 4.79 -27.21 -13.20
C LEU A 52 6.24 -27.03 -12.71
N MET A 53 6.44 -26.38 -11.56
CA MET A 53 7.75 -26.19 -10.94
C MET A 53 8.32 -27.49 -10.33
N GLU A 54 7.46 -28.36 -9.77
CA GLU A 54 7.87 -29.62 -9.13
C GLU A 54 8.38 -30.70 -10.11
N LYS A 55 8.10 -30.59 -11.42
CA LYS A 55 8.51 -31.60 -12.42
C LYS A 55 9.86 -31.34 -13.10
N SER A 56 10.54 -30.24 -12.80
CA SER A 56 11.75 -29.83 -13.53
C SER A 56 13.09 -30.12 -12.83
N GLU A 57 13.10 -30.54 -11.57
CA GLU A 57 14.35 -30.73 -10.79
C GLU A 57 14.78 -32.20 -10.64
N MET A 58 15.08 -32.86 -11.76
CA MET A 58 15.85 -34.12 -11.75
C MET A 58 16.89 -34.07 -12.87
N ASN A 59 18.01 -33.36 -12.66
CA ASN A 59 19.37 -33.76 -13.05
C ASN A 59 20.41 -32.61 -13.01
N ALA A 60 21.62 -32.99 -12.57
CA ALA A 60 22.93 -32.34 -12.74
C ALA A 60 23.44 -31.32 -11.69
N GLY A 61 24.28 -31.83 -10.78
CA GLY A 61 25.71 -31.44 -10.75
C GLY A 61 26.17 -30.15 -10.04
N LYS A 62 26.45 -30.26 -8.74
CA LYS A 62 27.48 -29.57 -7.92
C LYS A 62 28.03 -28.19 -8.37
N LYS A 63 27.64 -27.12 -7.66
CA LYS A 63 28.47 -26.03 -7.06
C LYS A 63 27.57 -25.12 -6.17
N PRO A 64 28.12 -24.33 -5.21
CA PRO A 64 27.41 -23.96 -3.98
C PRO A 64 26.40 -22.83 -4.23
N SER A 65 25.11 -23.16 -4.15
CA SER A 65 24.01 -22.21 -4.22
C SER A 65 23.50 -21.94 -2.80
N PHE A 66 23.55 -20.68 -2.38
CA PHE A 66 22.82 -20.20 -1.21
C PHE A 66 21.32 -20.46 -1.43
N GLN A 67 20.72 -21.26 -0.54
CA GLN A 67 19.29 -21.55 -0.55
C GLN A 67 18.53 -20.35 0.02
N TYR A 68 17.82 -19.60 -0.83
CA TYR A 68 16.67 -18.83 -0.39
C TYR A 68 15.55 -19.82 -0.10
N GLY A 69 15.24 -20.01 1.19
CA GLY A 69 14.02 -20.71 1.59
C GLY A 69 12.83 -19.85 1.20
N ASP A 70 11.95 -20.41 0.37
CA ASP A 70 10.70 -19.79 -0.05
C ASP A 70 9.73 -19.77 1.14
N SER A 71 9.91 -18.80 2.03
CA SER A 71 8.93 -18.48 3.06
C SER A 71 7.84 -17.62 2.42
N VAL A 72 6.91 -18.29 1.73
CA VAL A 72 5.64 -17.68 1.32
C VAL A 72 4.89 -17.27 2.59
N LEU A 73 5.12 -16.03 3.03
CA LEU A 73 4.36 -15.39 4.10
C LEU A 73 3.01 -14.99 3.50
N GLU A 74 1.98 -15.73 3.88
CA GLU A 74 0.61 -15.56 3.41
C GLU A 74 0.12 -14.13 3.69
N GLU A 75 -0.35 -13.43 2.65
CA GLU A 75 -0.83 -12.03 2.63
C GLU A 75 -1.82 -11.70 3.77
N SER A 76 -2.56 -12.72 4.22
CA SER A 76 -3.49 -12.69 5.36
C SER A 76 -2.80 -12.45 6.71
N SER A 77 -1.58 -12.96 6.91
CA SER A 77 -0.83 -12.90 8.17
C SER A 77 -0.27 -11.50 8.46
N PHE A 78 0.14 -10.77 7.42
CA PHE A 78 0.62 -9.38 7.57
C PHE A 78 -0.53 -8.42 7.94
N ARG A 79 -1.71 -8.62 7.32
CA ARG A 79 -2.93 -7.85 7.65
C ARG A 79 -3.37 -8.03 9.10
N ALA A 80 -3.28 -9.26 9.64
CA ALA A 80 -3.71 -9.55 11.01
C ALA A 80 -2.89 -8.81 12.09
N GLY A 81 -1.62 -8.47 11.80
CA GLY A 81 -0.75 -7.75 12.74
C GLY A 81 -0.91 -6.22 12.75
N LEU A 82 -1.51 -5.64 11.70
CA LEU A 82 -1.63 -4.17 11.54
C LEU A 82 -2.98 -3.61 12.02
N ILE A 83 -4.01 -4.44 12.19
CA ILE A 83 -5.34 -4.00 12.63
C ILE A 83 -5.37 -3.91 14.16
N THR A 84 -4.62 -2.96 14.72
CA THR A 84 -4.92 -2.44 16.07
C THR A 84 -5.10 -0.94 15.96
N PRO A 85 -6.32 -0.40 16.15
CA PRO A 85 -6.57 1.03 16.01
C PRO A 85 -5.94 1.77 17.20
N HIS A 86 -4.72 2.28 17.01
CA HIS A 86 -4.13 3.23 17.93
C HIS A 86 -4.75 4.61 17.71
N HIS A 87 -5.88 4.84 18.38
CA HIS A 87 -6.42 6.18 18.60
C HIS A 87 -5.39 7.00 19.42
N THR A 88 -4.73 7.96 18.80
CA THR A 88 -3.85 8.90 19.51
C THR A 88 -4.69 9.99 20.17
N SER A 89 -5.17 9.73 21.39
CA SER A 89 -5.54 10.77 22.34
C SER A 89 -4.46 10.86 23.41
N SER A 90 -3.76 11.99 23.43
CA SER A 90 -2.74 12.34 24.43
C SER A 90 -3.30 12.32 25.86
N PRO A 91 -2.49 11.94 26.85
CA PRO A 91 -2.53 12.68 28.11
C PRO A 91 -1.15 13.02 28.68
N LEU A 92 -1.03 14.32 28.97
CA LEU A 92 -0.31 15.00 30.05
C LEU A 92 0.61 14.18 30.97
N LYS A 93 1.85 14.69 31.05
CA LYS A 93 2.92 14.32 32.00
C LYS A 93 2.45 14.37 33.46
N SER A 94 2.76 13.33 34.23
CA SER A 94 3.00 13.46 35.68
C SER A 94 4.18 12.60 36.13
N THR A 95 4.99 13.23 36.96
CA THR A 95 6.23 12.76 37.56
C THR A 95 5.94 11.79 38.70
N GLN A 96 6.58 10.60 38.76
CA GLN A 96 7.36 10.13 39.92
C GLN A 96 7.81 8.65 39.87
N ARG A 97 9.10 8.49 40.17
CA ARG A 97 9.78 7.47 41.01
C ARG A 97 10.06 6.05 40.49
N ARG A 98 11.36 5.76 40.59
CA ARG A 98 12.09 4.49 40.46
C ARG A 98 11.62 3.42 41.46
N SER A 99 11.65 2.16 41.04
CA SER A 99 12.17 1.04 41.84
C SER A 99 12.70 -0.05 40.91
N ALA A 100 13.70 -0.79 41.38
CA ALA A 100 14.46 -1.81 40.65
C ALA A 100 14.00 -3.21 41.07
N HIS A 101 13.83 -4.11 40.11
CA HIS A 101 14.51 -5.43 40.00
C HIS A 101 13.88 -6.28 38.87
N PRO A 102 14.64 -7.23 38.29
CA PRO A 102 14.38 -7.83 36.99
C PRO A 102 13.50 -9.08 37.10
N ASP A 103 12.75 -9.41 36.05
CA ASP A 103 12.61 -10.80 35.58
C ASP A 103 11.93 -10.86 34.19
N THR A 104 12.68 -11.46 33.28
CA THR A 104 12.34 -12.17 32.03
C THR A 104 10.86 -12.31 31.65
N LEU A 105 10.46 -11.60 30.58
CA LEU A 105 9.62 -12.14 29.50
C LEU A 105 9.70 -11.20 28.29
N SER A 106 10.17 -11.76 27.17
CA SER A 106 10.33 -11.11 25.87
C SER A 106 9.00 -10.59 25.34
N SER A 107 8.66 -9.37 25.71
CA SER A 107 7.61 -8.58 25.07
C SER A 107 8.30 -7.52 24.23
N VAL A 108 8.18 -7.66 22.91
CA VAL A 108 8.66 -6.69 21.92
C VAL A 108 7.88 -5.39 22.12
N THR A 109 8.38 -4.58 23.04
CA THR A 109 7.94 -3.21 23.25
C THR A 109 8.76 -2.37 22.27
N PHE A 110 8.17 -2.07 21.11
CA PHE A 110 8.66 -1.06 20.19
C PHE A 110 8.60 0.31 20.87
N SER A 111 9.60 0.55 21.72
CA SER A 111 9.81 1.81 22.41
C SER A 111 10.29 2.85 21.39
N SER A 112 9.37 3.77 21.04
CA SER A 112 9.60 5.10 20.44
C SER A 112 11.01 5.33 19.87
N CYS A 113 11.19 4.99 18.59
CA CYS A 113 12.45 5.02 17.86
C CYS A 113 12.90 6.44 17.47
N ASN A 114 13.42 7.19 18.43
CA ASN A 114 14.21 8.40 18.14
C ASN A 114 15.72 8.14 18.09
N ALA A 115 16.16 6.87 18.17
CA ALA A 115 17.58 6.49 18.32
C ALA A 115 18.22 5.77 17.11
N LEU A 116 17.51 5.60 15.99
CA LEU A 116 18.13 5.12 14.76
C LEU A 116 18.92 6.28 14.14
N GLU A 117 20.24 6.32 14.30
CA GLU A 117 21.13 7.14 13.50
C GLU A 117 21.95 6.18 12.63
N GLY A 118 21.71 6.16 11.32
CA GLY A 118 22.41 5.21 10.44
C GLY A 118 21.69 4.88 9.12
N PRO A 119 22.22 3.87 8.38
CA PRO A 119 21.67 3.38 7.12
C PRO A 119 20.24 2.87 7.22
N GLU A 120 19.75 2.51 8.40
CA GLU A 120 18.39 1.98 8.58
C GLU A 120 17.30 3.00 8.27
N ARG A 121 17.55 4.29 8.52
CA ARG A 121 16.62 5.37 8.14
C ARG A 121 16.42 5.47 6.63
N LEU A 122 17.35 4.92 5.84
CA LEU A 122 17.23 4.90 4.39
C LEU A 122 16.04 4.05 3.94
N LEU A 123 15.67 3.00 4.70
CA LEU A 123 14.51 2.16 4.40
C LEU A 123 13.21 2.98 4.49
N GLY A 124 13.05 3.74 5.57
CA GLY A 124 11.94 4.66 5.76
C GLY A 124 11.94 5.80 4.75
N GLU A 125 13.12 6.31 4.40
CA GLU A 125 13.27 7.35 3.37
C GLU A 125 12.84 6.87 1.98
N ILE A 126 13.26 5.68 1.55
CA ILE A 126 12.87 5.11 0.24
C ILE A 126 11.34 5.01 0.16
N ALA A 127 10.70 4.46 1.19
CA ALA A 127 9.25 4.32 1.25
C ALA A 127 8.56 5.70 1.22
N PHE A 128 9.07 6.66 2.00
CA PHE A 128 8.54 8.02 2.04
C PHE A 128 8.64 8.73 0.68
N GLN A 129 9.81 8.69 0.04
CA GLN A 129 10.03 9.33 -1.26
C GLN A 129 9.13 8.75 -2.34
N LEU A 130 8.95 7.43 -2.36
CA LEU A 130 8.02 6.77 -3.27
C LEU A 130 6.60 7.30 -3.07
N GLU A 131 6.10 7.31 -1.83
CA GLU A 131 4.75 7.75 -1.52
C GLU A 131 4.53 9.21 -1.95
N ARG A 132 5.49 10.09 -1.63
CA ARG A 132 5.43 11.51 -2.00
C ARG A 132 5.41 11.72 -3.51
N ARG A 133 6.16 10.94 -4.28
CA ARG A 133 6.17 11.04 -5.75
C ARG A 133 4.88 10.53 -6.37
N ILE A 134 4.34 9.43 -5.90
CA ILE A 134 3.02 8.94 -6.35
C ILE A 134 1.96 10.02 -6.12
N LEU A 135 1.90 10.56 -4.90
CA LEU A 135 0.94 11.60 -4.56
C LEU A 135 1.14 12.87 -5.40
N SER A 136 2.39 13.32 -5.59
CA SER A 136 2.69 14.49 -6.42
C SER A 136 2.38 14.27 -7.90
N HIS A 137 2.51 13.04 -8.41
CA HIS A 137 2.19 12.70 -9.79
C HIS A 137 0.70 12.82 -10.06
N VAL A 138 -0.12 12.27 -9.16
CA VAL A 138 -1.58 12.33 -9.25
C VAL A 138 -2.07 13.76 -9.00
N PHE A 139 -1.73 14.34 -7.86
CA PHE A 139 -2.26 15.63 -7.40
C PHE A 139 -1.40 16.82 -7.84
N TYR A 140 -1.07 16.90 -9.13
CA TYR A 140 -0.11 17.87 -9.67
C TYR A 140 -0.49 19.36 -9.47
N LYS A 141 -1.78 19.67 -9.27
CA LYS A 141 -2.27 21.04 -8.98
C LYS A 141 -2.35 21.37 -7.49
N GLN A 142 -2.16 20.38 -6.61
CA GLN A 142 -2.26 20.58 -5.17
C GLN A 142 -0.91 20.98 -4.58
N THR A 143 -0.88 22.09 -3.86
CA THR A 143 0.34 22.59 -3.21
C THR A 143 0.62 21.89 -1.88
N ARG A 144 -0.43 21.40 -1.22
CA ARG A 144 -0.36 20.75 0.10
C ARG A 144 -1.15 19.46 0.06
N LEU A 145 -0.52 18.40 0.55
CA LEU A 145 -1.05 17.03 0.52
C LEU A 145 -1.16 16.46 1.95
N TYR A 146 -1.63 17.28 2.89
CA TYR A 146 -1.77 16.87 4.29
C TYR A 146 -2.88 15.84 4.46
N GLY A 147 -2.56 14.71 5.10
CA GLY A 147 -3.48 13.59 5.26
C GLY A 147 -3.78 12.84 3.95
N PHE A 148 -3.01 13.09 2.89
CA PHE A 148 -3.03 12.27 1.68
C PHE A 148 -2.03 11.15 1.86
N THR A 149 -2.50 9.93 1.63
CA THR A 149 -1.67 8.73 1.59
C THR A 149 -2.00 7.98 0.31
N VAL A 150 -1.12 7.07 -0.12
CA VAL A 150 -1.44 6.25 -1.30
C VAL A 150 -2.65 5.35 -1.03
N GLN A 151 -2.86 4.95 0.23
CA GLN A 151 -4.01 4.14 0.64
C GLN A 151 -5.36 4.86 0.46
N ASN A 152 -5.43 6.18 0.71
CA ASN A 152 -6.67 6.94 0.62
C ASN A 152 -6.81 7.76 -0.68
N LEU A 153 -5.98 7.47 -1.67
CA LEU A 153 -5.81 8.29 -2.86
C LEU A 153 -7.12 8.44 -3.65
N GLN A 154 -7.91 7.37 -3.80
CA GLN A 154 -9.19 7.41 -4.49
C GLN A 154 -10.20 8.35 -3.80
N ASP A 155 -10.30 8.28 -2.46
CA ASP A 155 -11.14 9.18 -1.68
C ASP A 155 -10.67 10.63 -1.82
N LYS A 156 -9.35 10.84 -1.86
CA LYS A 156 -8.76 12.16 -2.07
C LYS A 156 -9.05 12.72 -3.45
N ILE A 157 -9.10 11.90 -4.50
CA ILE A 157 -9.54 12.33 -5.84
C ILE A 157 -10.98 12.84 -5.78
N LEU A 158 -11.89 12.10 -5.13
CA LEU A 158 -13.28 12.52 -4.96
C LEU A 158 -13.37 13.83 -4.16
N GLN A 159 -12.61 13.94 -3.07
CA GLN A 159 -12.58 15.11 -2.20
C GLN A 159 -12.12 16.37 -2.94
N VAL A 160 -10.98 16.32 -3.63
CA VAL A 160 -10.40 17.51 -4.28
C VAL A 160 -11.10 17.92 -5.57
N SER A 161 -11.84 17.01 -6.18
CA SER A 161 -12.66 17.31 -7.37
C SER A 161 -14.06 17.79 -7.03
N THR A 162 -14.45 17.79 -5.75
CA THR A 162 -15.77 18.24 -5.31
C THR A 162 -15.66 19.60 -4.62
N HIS A 163 -16.45 20.56 -5.07
CA HIS A 163 -16.47 21.89 -4.47
C HIS A 163 -17.06 21.81 -3.04
N PRO A 164 -16.32 22.27 -2.00
CA PRO A 164 -16.66 21.97 -0.60
C PRO A 164 -17.99 22.57 -0.13
N LEU A 165 -18.41 23.70 -0.73
CA LEU A 165 -19.64 24.40 -0.31
C LEU A 165 -20.87 24.04 -1.14
N THR A 166 -20.69 23.60 -2.39
CA THR A 166 -21.80 23.40 -3.34
C THR A 166 -22.02 21.93 -3.65
N GLY A 167 -21.07 21.05 -3.29
CA GLY A 167 -21.10 19.64 -3.66
C GLY A 167 -20.96 19.39 -5.16
N GLN A 168 -20.75 20.43 -5.98
CA GLN A 168 -20.58 20.27 -7.41
C GLN A 168 -19.24 19.60 -7.72
N VAL A 169 -19.28 18.58 -8.56
CA VAL A 169 -18.10 17.82 -8.96
C VAL A 169 -17.55 18.40 -10.26
N ASP A 170 -16.27 18.80 -10.25
CA ASP A 170 -15.50 19.05 -11.45
C ASP A 170 -15.17 17.72 -12.13
N LYS A 171 -16.05 17.32 -13.06
CA LYS A 171 -15.93 16.04 -13.77
C LYS A 171 -14.64 15.95 -14.60
N SER A 172 -14.23 17.05 -15.23
CA SER A 172 -13.00 17.11 -16.02
C SER A 172 -11.77 16.89 -15.15
N TYR A 173 -11.66 17.63 -14.05
CA TYR A 173 -10.53 17.50 -13.14
C TYR A 173 -10.52 16.12 -12.47
N ARG A 174 -11.68 15.61 -12.07
CA ARG A 174 -11.80 14.25 -11.53
C ARG A 174 -11.28 13.21 -12.52
N SER A 175 -11.73 13.28 -13.77
CA SER A 175 -11.31 12.35 -14.81
C SER A 175 -9.80 12.38 -15.02
N GLU A 176 -9.21 13.58 -15.06
CA GLU A 176 -7.75 13.73 -15.22
C GLU A 176 -6.97 13.10 -14.05
N LEU A 177 -7.38 13.35 -12.81
CA LEU A 177 -6.74 12.76 -11.64
C LEU A 177 -6.88 11.23 -11.62
N THR A 178 -8.06 10.71 -11.97
CA THR A 178 -8.31 9.27 -12.08
C THR A 178 -7.44 8.63 -13.16
N GLU A 179 -7.32 9.25 -14.33
CA GLU A 179 -6.47 8.75 -15.42
C GLU A 179 -4.99 8.69 -15.00
N ARG A 180 -4.48 9.76 -14.38
CA ARG A 180 -3.11 9.79 -13.83
C ARG A 180 -2.89 8.71 -12.79
N TYR A 181 -3.86 8.50 -11.91
CA TYR A 181 -3.80 7.46 -10.89
C TYR A 181 -3.76 6.05 -11.52
N ILE A 182 -4.61 5.77 -12.50
CA ILE A 182 -4.62 4.48 -13.19
C ILE A 182 -3.29 4.28 -13.94
N ASP A 183 -2.83 5.26 -14.73
CA ASP A 183 -1.56 5.17 -15.48
C ASP A 183 -0.39 4.87 -14.54
N ILE A 184 -0.27 5.58 -13.42
CA ILE A 184 0.86 5.33 -12.53
C ILE A 184 0.75 3.98 -11.83
N MET A 185 -0.44 3.58 -11.40
CA MET A 185 -0.60 2.31 -10.69
C MET A 185 -0.43 1.11 -11.60
N ASP A 186 -0.87 1.17 -12.85
CA ASP A 186 -0.62 0.13 -13.84
C ASP A 186 0.88 -0.04 -14.08
N ARG A 187 1.62 1.06 -14.24
CA ARG A 187 3.08 1.03 -14.40
C ARG A 187 3.78 0.44 -13.18
N LEU A 188 3.41 0.88 -11.97
CA LEU A 188 4.00 0.34 -10.75
C LEU A 188 3.64 -1.15 -10.55
N ALA A 189 2.45 -1.58 -10.94
CA ALA A 189 2.05 -2.99 -10.90
C ALA A 189 2.95 -3.87 -11.78
N THR A 190 3.42 -3.37 -12.94
CA THR A 190 4.40 -4.11 -13.77
C THR A 190 5.74 -4.34 -13.08
N LEU A 191 6.08 -3.51 -12.08
CA LEU A 191 7.28 -3.63 -11.25
C LEU A 191 7.03 -4.48 -9.99
N GLY A 192 5.83 -5.03 -9.84
CA GLY A 192 5.41 -5.83 -8.68
C GLY A 192 4.69 -5.03 -7.59
N TYR A 193 4.38 -3.74 -7.79
CA TYR A 193 3.70 -2.96 -6.77
C TYR A 193 2.23 -3.41 -6.60
N ASN A 194 1.88 -3.92 -5.41
CA ASN A 194 0.53 -4.31 -5.05
C ASN A 194 -0.16 -3.24 -4.18
N MET A 195 -1.30 -2.70 -4.66
CA MET A 195 -2.11 -1.69 -3.98
C MET A 195 -2.71 -2.15 -2.63
N SER A 196 -2.92 -3.46 -2.48
CA SER A 196 -3.46 -4.02 -1.24
C SER A 196 -2.39 -4.23 -0.17
N LEU A 197 -1.11 -4.29 -0.56
CA LEU A 197 -0.01 -4.61 0.35
C LEU A 197 0.91 -3.42 0.59
N HIS A 198 1.37 -2.77 -0.47
CA HIS A 198 2.46 -1.81 -0.37
C HIS A 198 2.09 -0.47 0.26
N PRO A 199 0.89 0.11 0.08
CA PRO A 199 0.53 1.32 0.80
C PRO A 199 0.60 1.17 2.34
N PRO A 200 -0.05 0.19 2.99
CA PRO A 200 0.09 0.01 4.43
C PRO A 200 1.50 -0.46 4.84
N PHE A 201 2.19 -1.21 3.99
CA PHE A 201 3.59 -1.59 4.22
C PHE A 201 4.53 -0.37 4.21
N SER A 202 4.39 0.56 3.25
CA SER A 202 5.17 1.80 3.20
C SER A 202 4.95 2.64 4.45
N GLU A 203 3.71 2.79 4.90
CA GLU A 203 3.40 3.47 6.17
C GLU A 203 4.09 2.78 7.35
N PHE A 204 4.00 1.44 7.43
CA PHE A 204 4.69 0.66 8.47
C PHE A 204 6.21 0.89 8.46
N ILE A 205 6.85 0.85 7.28
CA ILE A 205 8.30 1.06 7.12
C ILE A 205 8.69 2.49 7.53
N ILE A 206 7.94 3.50 7.11
CA ILE A 206 8.18 4.91 7.49
C ILE A 206 8.07 5.08 9.00
N ASN A 207 7.04 4.51 9.63
CA ASN A 207 6.83 4.62 11.07
C ASN A 207 7.87 3.84 11.88
N THR A 208 8.36 2.72 11.36
CA THR A 208 9.32 1.85 12.04
C THR A 208 10.74 2.40 11.96
N TYR A 209 11.20 2.75 10.76
CA TYR A 209 12.58 3.14 10.50
C TYR A 209 12.78 4.67 10.51
N GLY A 210 11.70 5.44 10.34
CA GLY A 210 11.74 6.89 10.25
C GLY A 210 12.36 7.40 8.94
N ILE A 211 12.21 8.70 8.69
CA ILE A 211 12.79 9.39 7.55
C ILE A 211 14.16 10.01 7.90
N LEU A 212 14.94 10.37 6.88
CA LEU A 212 16.17 11.14 7.04
C LEU A 212 15.80 12.58 7.45
N LYS A 213 16.35 13.04 8.59
CA LYS A 213 16.02 14.35 9.15
C LYS A 213 16.86 15.49 8.59
N ASN A 214 18.09 15.18 8.15
CA ASN A 214 19.07 16.18 7.73
C ASN A 214 19.61 15.80 6.35
N ARG A 215 19.85 16.82 5.52
CA ARG A 215 20.74 16.68 4.37
C ARG A 215 22.13 16.28 4.87
N PRO A 216 22.74 15.18 4.38
CA PRO A 216 24.09 14.81 4.72
C PRO A 216 24.99 15.97 4.31
N ASP A 217 25.89 16.33 5.22
CA ASP A 217 26.92 17.32 4.96
C ASP A 217 27.67 16.94 3.68
N THR A 218 28.20 17.92 2.95
CA THR A 218 28.83 17.71 1.63
C THR A 218 29.92 16.62 1.64
N HIS A 219 30.51 16.32 2.79
CA HIS A 219 31.44 15.20 2.99
C HIS A 219 30.76 13.82 3.03
N THR A 220 29.68 13.66 3.81
CA THR A 220 28.93 12.40 3.93
C THR A 220 28.03 12.12 2.73
N ALA A 221 27.62 13.16 1.99
CA ALA A 221 26.88 13.01 0.73
C ALA A 221 27.74 12.37 -0.37
N GLN A 222 29.06 12.60 -0.34
CA GLN A 222 30.03 12.04 -1.28
C GLN A 222 30.47 10.62 -0.89
N GLU A 223 30.48 10.30 0.42
CA GLU A 223 30.82 8.96 0.94
C GLU A 223 29.68 7.94 0.81
N ASN A 224 28.41 8.36 0.87
CA ASN A 224 27.28 7.42 0.96
C ASN A 224 26.51 7.19 -0.34
N ASP A 225 26.84 7.90 -1.43
CA ASP A 225 26.28 7.76 -2.79
C ASP A 225 24.79 7.32 -2.82
N TYR A 226 23.95 8.05 -2.07
CA TYR A 226 22.53 7.69 -1.83
C TYR A 226 21.66 7.71 -3.11
N ASN A 227 22.24 8.02 -4.27
CA ASN A 227 21.57 7.97 -5.57
C ASN A 227 22.03 6.77 -6.41
N ASN A 228 22.94 5.94 -5.91
CA ASN A 228 23.44 4.77 -6.60
C ASN A 228 22.65 3.52 -6.20
N LEU A 229 21.97 2.95 -7.19
CA LEU A 229 21.11 1.78 -7.01
C LEU A 229 21.84 0.59 -6.35
N VAL A 230 23.10 0.35 -6.72
CA VAL A 230 23.87 -0.79 -6.20
C VAL A 230 24.17 -0.61 -4.72
N VAL A 231 24.50 0.61 -4.31
CA VAL A 231 24.74 0.96 -2.90
C VAL A 231 23.45 0.83 -2.09
N LEU A 232 22.33 1.35 -2.61
CA LEU A 232 21.03 1.25 -1.95
C LEU A 232 20.61 -0.22 -1.75
N GLN A 233 20.76 -1.05 -2.78
CA GLN A 233 20.46 -2.49 -2.69
C GLN A 233 21.36 -3.18 -1.66
N GLY A 234 22.66 -2.87 -1.63
CA GLY A 234 23.59 -3.40 -0.64
C GLY A 234 23.16 -3.07 0.79
N VAL A 235 22.86 -1.79 1.05
CA VAL A 235 22.38 -1.33 2.36
C VAL A 235 21.08 -2.03 2.77
N MET A 236 20.15 -2.23 1.83
CA MET A 236 18.89 -2.92 2.11
C MET A 236 19.11 -4.39 2.47
N VAL A 237 20.01 -5.09 1.77
CA VAL A 237 20.33 -6.49 2.08
C VAL A 237 21.00 -6.63 3.45
N GLU A 238 21.83 -5.67 3.84
CA GLU A 238 22.52 -5.69 5.13
C GLU A 238 21.63 -5.29 6.31
N THR A 239 20.68 -4.38 6.08
CA THR A 239 19.93 -3.72 7.15
C THR A 239 18.50 -4.22 7.31
N ALA A 240 17.87 -4.67 6.22
CA ALA A 240 16.48 -5.08 6.26
C ALA A 240 16.32 -6.49 6.84
N PRO A 241 15.31 -6.73 7.71
CA PRO A 241 14.89 -8.08 8.04
C PRO A 241 14.55 -8.86 6.77
N SER A 242 14.99 -10.11 6.69
CA SER A 242 14.78 -10.97 5.51
C SER A 242 13.31 -11.08 5.09
N ALA A 243 12.40 -11.04 6.06
CA ALA A 243 10.95 -11.06 5.84
C ALA A 243 10.40 -9.82 5.10
N LEU A 244 11.10 -8.67 5.16
CA LEU A 244 10.66 -7.40 4.56
C LEU A 244 11.42 -7.06 3.28
N LEU A 245 12.55 -7.74 3.03
CA LEU A 245 13.50 -7.38 1.98
C LEU A 245 12.87 -7.39 0.58
N LYS A 246 12.03 -8.39 0.28
CA LYS A 246 11.37 -8.51 -1.03
C LYS A 246 10.52 -7.28 -1.34
N ASP A 247 9.62 -6.92 -0.44
CA ASP A 247 8.70 -5.80 -0.65
C ASP A 247 9.44 -4.46 -0.62
N LEU A 248 10.47 -4.33 0.21
CA LEU A 248 11.38 -3.18 0.20
C LEU A 248 12.06 -2.99 -1.17
N LEU A 249 12.57 -4.07 -1.79
CA LEU A 249 13.18 -4.01 -3.12
C LEU A 249 12.18 -3.60 -4.21
N VAL A 250 10.90 -3.98 -4.07
CA VAL A 250 9.82 -3.50 -4.94
C VAL A 250 9.64 -1.99 -4.77
N LEU A 251 9.59 -1.48 -3.53
CA LEU A 251 9.49 -0.03 -3.30
C LEU A 251 10.67 0.73 -3.93
N LEU A 252 11.90 0.23 -3.77
CA LEU A 252 13.09 0.83 -4.38
C LEU A 252 12.98 0.83 -5.91
N SER A 253 12.58 -0.28 -6.53
CA SER A 253 12.42 -0.38 -7.98
C SER A 253 11.38 0.62 -8.51
N CYS A 254 10.27 0.78 -7.78
CA CYS A 254 9.23 1.76 -8.09
C CYS A 254 9.74 3.20 -7.96
N LEU A 255 10.54 3.49 -6.93
CA LEU A 255 11.15 4.81 -6.73
C LEU A 255 12.12 5.14 -7.88
N CYS A 256 12.95 4.19 -8.30
CA CYS A 256 13.86 4.35 -9.43
C CYS A 256 13.12 4.67 -10.72
N TYR A 257 12.08 3.89 -11.03
CA TYR A 257 11.23 4.15 -12.19
C TYR A 257 10.65 5.57 -12.18
N LEU A 258 10.14 6.01 -11.03
CA LEU A 258 9.59 7.36 -10.89
C LEU A 258 10.65 8.45 -11.01
N SER A 259 11.87 8.20 -10.51
CA SER A 259 13.03 9.09 -10.62
C SER A 259 13.48 9.31 -12.05
N GLU A 260 13.50 8.24 -12.83
CA GLU A 260 13.80 8.33 -14.25
C GLU A 260 12.69 9.08 -15.01
N LYS A 261 11.41 8.83 -14.65
CA LYS A 261 10.25 9.47 -15.29
C LYS A 261 10.13 10.97 -14.97
N ASP A 262 10.46 11.39 -13.75
CA ASP A 262 10.36 12.80 -13.32
C ASP A 262 11.67 13.58 -13.43
N GLY A 263 12.79 12.92 -13.73
CA GLY A 263 14.12 13.51 -13.88
C GLY A 263 14.73 14.02 -12.57
N LYS A 264 14.24 13.57 -11.42
CA LYS A 264 14.74 13.98 -10.10
C LYS A 264 15.70 12.93 -9.53
N SER A 265 16.54 13.34 -8.57
CA SER A 265 17.36 12.43 -7.76
C SER A 265 16.50 11.52 -6.89
N LEU A 266 16.94 10.29 -6.57
CA LEU A 266 16.17 9.30 -5.80
C LEU A 266 15.73 9.83 -4.43
N ILE A 267 16.67 10.47 -3.73
CA ILE A 267 16.43 11.10 -2.43
C ILE A 267 16.38 12.61 -2.62
N LEU A 268 15.25 13.20 -2.23
CA LEU A 268 15.02 14.64 -2.25
C LEU A 268 15.12 15.19 -0.83
N TRP A 269 15.98 16.20 -0.64
CA TRP A 269 16.21 16.87 0.65
C TRP A 269 15.19 17.97 0.94
#